data_AF-T1JN53-F1
#
_entry.id   AF-T1JN53-F1
#
_cell.length_a   1.000
_cell.length_b   1.000
_cell.length_c   1.000
_cell.angle_alpha   90.00
_cell.angle_beta   90.00
_cell.angle_gamma   90.00
#
_symmetry.space_group_name_H-M   'P 1'
#
loop_
_entity.id
_entity.type
_entity.pdbx_description
1 polymer ?
#
loop_
_entity_poly.entity_id
_entity_poly.type
_entity_poly.pdbx_seq_one_letter_code
_entity_poly.pdbx_strand_id
1 'polypeptide(L)'
;MYFGDILRFGIMWEKKRRVSFAIALLHEPPLLILDEPTVGVDPILRENIWNHLFEVCHRERVTVIITTHYIEESRQANKVSRKLVGFMRNGRILIEDSPDVLLRRYNLPTLENVYHKLCEQDNLKENEIQSNDLKSILSIQNSSYAQVNEQIRDANELVTAVNDPVTAVNDPVTAVTKQIQKTGLPQSIGRIFGLVIKNVHQIRRNPILLFLQFVIPTVQVIAIFLAIGSNPRNVPIAVFNEDTYMGLQYLKHVNNQTITQVTVDSVESGTDLVINGKAFAVIHIWKNFTDALMDRFIARGNVTQNLIRASSVHLRQDTTNQLVMLFINHALMQAYVDFSKQELGNVKKYPQLVHFLLEAGDPIYSNAKDKLNGRDFIGSTLLLAILYINAIGIASLPLIVEKKDGLHDRNVISGVTSLEIICSYILTQFGFAVIQASIVLIFAYELFHMSKSGSVILVVILLLLQGMCGMSLGFLISTICDGASTAIMLSTLLIFPGIAMSGILWTILGMPDFLKNISVGFPHTLAVESMRWITLRGRDMLWINVWPGFAATIVLTLAFIIVSVIVLQLRQP
;
A
#
# COMPACT_ATOMS: atom_id res chain seq x y z
N MET A 1 3.34 -21.43 21.54
CA MET A 1 4.41 -21.23 20.54
C MET A 1 4.45 -19.75 20.14
N TYR A 2 5.21 -18.91 20.85
CA TYR A 2 5.44 -17.49 20.51
C TYR A 2 6.81 -17.06 21.06
N PHE A 3 7.86 -17.16 20.24
CA PHE A 3 9.25 -16.90 20.64
C PHE A 3 9.93 -15.76 19.85
N GLY A 4 9.19 -14.98 19.05
CA GLY A 4 9.78 -14.10 18.04
C GLY A 4 10.18 -12.68 18.49
N ASP A 5 9.51 -12.06 19.48
CA ASP A 5 9.59 -10.59 19.67
C ASP A 5 10.19 -10.16 21.03
N ILE A 6 11.04 -11.01 21.63
CA ILE A 6 11.64 -10.76 22.96
C ILE A 6 12.76 -9.69 22.96
N LEU A 7 13.28 -9.26 21.79
CA LEU A 7 14.59 -8.61 21.75
C LEU A 7 14.67 -7.10 21.55
N ARG A 8 13.57 -6.32 21.51
CA ARG A 8 13.68 -4.87 21.19
C ARG A 8 13.33 -3.81 22.22
N PHE A 9 12.71 -4.11 23.36
CA PHE A 9 12.75 -3.23 24.54
C PHE A 9 12.29 -4.03 25.76
N GLY A 10 13.21 -4.28 26.68
CA GLY A 10 13.06 -5.17 27.84
C GLY A 10 12.04 -4.70 28.86
N ILE A 11 10.77 -4.96 28.61
CA ILE A 11 9.76 -5.07 29.65
C ILE A 11 9.63 -6.56 29.95
N MET A 12 10.20 -6.98 31.08
CA MET A 12 10.03 -8.33 31.66
C MET A 12 8.55 -8.72 31.56
N TRP A 13 8.25 -9.94 31.09
CA TRP A 13 6.89 -10.42 30.81
C TRP A 13 5.88 -10.09 31.92
N GLU A 14 6.33 -10.19 33.16
CA GLU A 14 5.61 -9.81 34.37
C GLU A 14 5.11 -8.35 34.36
N LYS A 15 5.93 -7.39 33.94
CA LYS A 15 5.55 -5.97 33.84
C LYS A 15 4.53 -5.71 32.72
N LYS A 16 4.55 -6.47 31.62
CA LYS A 16 3.53 -6.36 30.55
C LYS A 16 2.15 -6.81 31.05
N ARG A 17 2.10 -7.90 31.81
CA ARG A 17 0.86 -8.42 32.42
C ARG A 17 0.26 -7.41 33.41
N ARG A 18 1.08 -6.80 34.27
CA ARG A 18 0.63 -5.73 35.19
C ARG A 18 0.04 -4.53 34.47
N VAL A 19 0.67 -4.07 33.38
CA VAL A 19 0.13 -2.95 32.59
C VAL A 19 -1.20 -3.31 31.94
N SER A 20 -1.32 -4.52 31.37
CA SER A 20 -2.59 -5.00 30.81
C SER A 20 -3.70 -5.05 31.85
N PHE A 21 -3.37 -5.51 33.06
CA PHE A 21 -4.29 -5.56 34.19
C PHE A 21 -4.71 -4.15 34.64
N ALA A 22 -3.76 -3.22 34.77
CA ALA A 22 -4.07 -1.82 35.09
C ALA A 22 -4.95 -1.13 34.03
N ILE A 23 -4.75 -1.43 32.74
CA ILE A 23 -5.60 -0.92 31.65
C ILE A 23 -7.04 -1.47 31.77
N ALA A 24 -7.19 -2.74 32.15
CA ALA A 24 -8.50 -3.34 32.37
C ALA A 24 -9.24 -2.73 33.59
N LEU A 25 -8.52 -2.21 34.58
CA LEU A 25 -9.13 -1.53 35.73
C LEU A 25 -9.45 -0.05 35.46
N LEU A 26 -8.80 0.59 34.48
CA LEU A 26 -8.91 2.04 34.23
C LEU A 26 -10.35 2.51 33.95
N HIS A 27 -11.20 1.63 33.41
CA HIS A 27 -12.59 1.94 33.07
C HIS A 27 -13.59 1.51 34.13
N GLU A 28 -13.11 1.16 35.34
CA GLU A 28 -13.93 0.78 36.51
C GLU A 28 -15.03 -0.24 36.17
N PRO A 29 -14.68 -1.42 35.60
CA PRO A 29 -15.68 -2.36 35.14
C PRO A 29 -16.48 -2.96 36.31
N PRO A 30 -17.80 -3.16 36.17
CA PRO A 30 -18.58 -3.88 37.19
C PRO A 30 -18.27 -5.38 37.23
N LEU A 31 -17.71 -5.93 36.15
CA LEU A 31 -17.30 -7.33 36.00
C LEU A 31 -15.91 -7.41 35.35
N LEU A 32 -14.99 -8.09 36.00
CA LEU A 32 -13.63 -8.33 35.52
C LEU A 32 -13.41 -9.83 35.35
N ILE A 33 -13.06 -10.27 34.14
CA ILE A 33 -12.73 -11.67 33.84
C ILE A 33 -11.23 -11.74 33.57
N LEU A 34 -10.52 -12.57 34.31
CA LEU A 34 -9.07 -12.73 34.24
C LEU A 34 -8.73 -14.17 33.89
N ASP A 35 -8.10 -14.35 32.73
CA ASP A 35 -7.61 -15.65 32.30
C ASP A 35 -6.18 -15.88 32.80
N GLU A 36 -6.02 -16.83 33.72
CA GLU A 36 -4.77 -17.21 34.37
C GLU A 36 -3.81 -16.04 34.70
N PRO A 37 -4.24 -15.06 35.54
CA PRO A 37 -3.52 -13.81 35.75
C PRO A 37 -2.15 -13.96 36.46
N THR A 38 -1.91 -15.11 37.09
CA THR A 38 -0.80 -15.40 38.01
C THR A 38 0.27 -16.33 37.42
N VAL A 39 0.06 -16.86 36.21
CA VAL A 39 1.02 -17.74 35.51
C VAL A 39 2.33 -17.00 35.26
N GLY A 40 3.47 -17.63 35.58
CA GLY A 40 4.81 -17.08 35.27
C GLY A 40 5.18 -15.83 36.09
N VAL A 41 4.45 -15.58 37.18
CA VAL A 41 4.71 -14.53 38.15
C VAL A 41 5.32 -15.13 39.41
N ASP A 42 6.28 -14.44 40.02
CA ASP A 42 6.90 -14.82 41.30
C ASP A 42 5.84 -15.02 42.42
N PRO A 43 5.95 -16.07 43.25
CA PRO A 43 5.07 -16.31 44.40
C PRO A 43 4.74 -15.08 45.26
N ILE A 44 5.73 -14.22 45.54
CA ILE A 44 5.50 -13.02 46.38
C ILE A 44 4.59 -12.03 45.67
N LEU A 45 4.80 -11.83 44.37
CA LEU A 45 3.97 -10.90 43.62
C LEU A 45 2.56 -11.43 43.39
N ARG A 46 2.41 -12.73 43.20
CA ARG A 46 1.10 -13.37 43.12
C ARG A 46 0.23 -12.99 44.32
N GLU A 47 0.78 -13.04 45.53
CA GLU A 47 0.06 -12.62 46.73
C GLU A 47 -0.33 -11.14 46.69
N ASN A 48 0.57 -10.26 46.22
CA ASN A 48 0.26 -8.83 46.05
C ASN A 48 -0.88 -8.58 45.04
N ILE A 49 -0.91 -9.32 43.93
CA ILE A 49 -1.99 -9.24 42.93
C ILE A 49 -3.32 -9.66 43.56
N TRP A 50 -3.34 -10.79 44.29
CA TRP A 50 -4.54 -11.25 44.99
C TRP A 50 -5.03 -10.25 46.04
N ASN A 51 -4.14 -9.69 46.84
CA ASN A 51 -4.49 -8.67 47.83
C ASN A 51 -5.12 -7.44 47.18
N HIS A 52 -4.57 -6.99 46.04
CA HIS A 52 -5.14 -5.87 45.31
C HIS A 52 -6.51 -6.21 44.69
N LEU A 53 -6.68 -7.39 44.10
CA LEU A 53 -7.98 -7.86 43.61
C LEU A 53 -9.03 -7.90 44.73
N PHE A 54 -8.63 -8.29 45.95
CA PHE A 54 -9.53 -8.23 47.10
C PHE A 54 -9.91 -6.81 47.46
N GLU A 55 -8.97 -5.87 47.43
CA GLU A 55 -9.25 -4.47 47.68
C GLU A 55 -10.26 -3.91 46.67
N VAL A 56 -10.08 -4.20 45.38
CA VAL A 56 -11.00 -3.78 44.30
C VAL A 56 -12.40 -4.39 44.51
N CYS A 57 -12.51 -5.69 44.79
CA CYS A 57 -13.81 -6.32 45.06
C CYS A 57 -14.54 -5.70 46.27
N HIS A 58 -13.82 -5.37 47.35
CA HIS A 58 -14.43 -4.84 48.58
C HIS A 58 -14.79 -3.36 48.47
N ARG A 59 -13.88 -2.54 47.92
CA ARG A 59 -14.08 -1.08 47.86
C ARG A 59 -14.97 -0.66 46.70
N GLU A 60 -14.79 -1.27 45.54
CA GLU A 60 -15.39 -0.80 44.28
C GLU A 60 -16.59 -1.65 43.84
N ARG A 61 -16.95 -2.69 44.61
CA ARG A 61 -18.06 -3.64 44.32
C ARG A 61 -17.95 -4.30 42.94
N VAL A 62 -16.73 -4.50 42.46
CA VAL A 62 -16.45 -5.19 41.20
C VAL A 62 -16.57 -6.70 41.40
N THR A 63 -17.26 -7.38 40.48
CA THR A 63 -17.26 -8.86 40.42
C THR A 63 -16.04 -9.33 39.66
N VAL A 64 -15.22 -10.21 40.24
CA VAL A 64 -14.02 -10.72 39.59
C VAL A 64 -14.14 -12.23 39.38
N ILE A 65 -13.99 -12.68 38.14
CA ILE A 65 -13.91 -14.09 37.74
C ILE A 65 -12.48 -14.38 37.33
N ILE A 66 -11.91 -15.46 37.85
CA ILE A 66 -10.51 -15.84 37.61
C ILE A 66 -10.47 -17.31 37.22
N THR A 67 -9.78 -17.63 36.12
CA THR A 67 -9.36 -18.99 35.83
C THR A 67 -7.92 -19.18 36.32
N THR A 68 -7.62 -20.35 36.88
CA THR A 68 -6.26 -20.68 37.31
C THR A 68 -6.05 -22.18 37.21
N HIS A 69 -4.88 -22.58 36.74
CA HIS A 69 -4.42 -23.97 36.77
C HIS A 69 -3.79 -24.34 38.12
N TYR A 70 -3.53 -23.37 39.00
CA TYR A 70 -2.99 -23.60 40.33
C TYR A 70 -4.12 -23.75 41.36
N ILE A 71 -4.43 -24.99 41.76
CA ILE A 71 -5.46 -25.28 42.78
C ILE A 71 -5.15 -24.58 44.10
N GLU A 72 -3.89 -24.35 44.45
CA GLU A 72 -3.52 -23.62 45.67
C GLU A 72 -3.98 -22.16 45.68
N GLU A 73 -4.12 -21.52 44.52
CA GLU A 73 -4.62 -20.14 44.42
C GLU A 73 -6.09 -20.04 44.82
N SER A 74 -6.86 -21.13 44.63
CA SER A 74 -8.24 -21.21 45.09
C SER A 74 -8.35 -21.14 46.63
N ARG A 75 -7.30 -21.49 47.39
CA ARG A 75 -7.25 -21.27 48.85
C ARG A 75 -7.01 -19.81 49.21
N GLN A 76 -6.21 -19.08 48.43
CA GLN A 76 -6.00 -17.66 48.67
C GLN A 76 -7.31 -16.88 48.52
N ALA A 77 -8.24 -17.39 47.72
CA ALA A 77 -9.59 -16.88 47.62
C ALA A 77 -10.39 -16.98 48.95
N ASN A 78 -10.06 -17.88 49.90
CA ASN A 78 -10.79 -18.03 51.17
C ASN A 78 -10.75 -16.81 52.08
N LYS A 79 -9.88 -15.82 51.85
CA LYS A 79 -9.78 -14.61 52.68
C LYS A 79 -10.98 -13.64 52.57
N VAL A 80 -12.08 -14.00 51.88
CA VAL A 80 -13.19 -13.08 51.55
C VAL A 80 -14.57 -13.76 51.69
N SER A 81 -15.53 -13.05 52.30
CA SER A 81 -16.80 -13.59 52.82
C SER A 81 -17.90 -14.00 51.81
N ARG A 82 -17.72 -13.85 50.49
CA ARG A 82 -18.70 -14.29 49.46
C ARG A 82 -17.98 -14.83 48.22
N LYS A 83 -17.52 -16.08 48.25
CA LYS A 83 -16.82 -16.68 47.10
C LYS A 83 -17.21 -18.12 46.83
N LEU A 84 -17.12 -18.45 45.55
CA LEU A 84 -17.41 -19.76 44.96
C LEU A 84 -16.18 -20.20 44.18
N VAL A 85 -15.83 -21.48 44.29
CA VAL A 85 -14.84 -22.14 43.43
C VAL A 85 -15.58 -23.15 42.58
N GLY A 86 -15.49 -22.95 41.26
CA GLY A 86 -16.02 -23.84 40.25
C GLY A 86 -14.93 -24.75 39.70
N PHE A 87 -15.15 -26.06 39.72
CA PHE A 87 -14.31 -27.00 38.97
C PHE A 87 -14.98 -27.30 37.62
N MET A 88 -14.23 -27.18 36.54
CA MET A 88 -14.71 -27.42 35.17
C MET A 88 -13.94 -28.55 34.51
N ARG A 89 -14.65 -29.40 33.74
CA ARG A 89 -14.06 -30.47 32.92
C ARG A 89 -14.92 -30.72 31.68
N ASN A 90 -14.30 -30.92 30.52
CA ASN A 90 -14.98 -31.21 29.23
C ASN A 90 -16.14 -30.23 28.90
N GLY A 91 -15.95 -28.94 29.22
CA GLY A 91 -16.97 -27.89 28.98
C GLY A 91 -18.14 -27.88 29.98
N ARG A 92 -18.10 -28.68 31.05
CA ARG A 92 -19.13 -28.75 32.09
C ARG A 92 -18.56 -28.30 33.44
N ILE A 93 -19.38 -27.63 34.25
CA ILE A 93 -19.07 -27.34 35.65
C ILE A 93 -19.42 -28.59 36.47
N LEU A 94 -18.42 -29.18 37.12
CA LEU A 94 -18.58 -30.37 37.96
C LEU A 94 -19.22 -30.01 39.30
N ILE A 95 -18.78 -28.90 39.89
CA ILE A 95 -19.29 -28.37 41.14
C ILE A 95 -18.94 -26.89 41.27
N GLU A 96 -19.77 -26.15 41.99
CA GLU A 96 -19.54 -24.76 42.37
C GLU A 96 -19.97 -24.59 43.83
N ASP A 97 -19.01 -24.33 44.72
CA ASP A 97 -19.29 -24.02 46.12
C ASP A 97 -18.08 -23.33 46.77
N SER A 98 -18.23 -22.83 48.00
CA SER A 98 -17.11 -22.29 48.76
C SER A 98 -16.10 -23.40 49.11
N PRO A 99 -14.78 -23.12 49.11
CA PRO A 99 -13.77 -24.15 49.35
C PRO A 99 -13.92 -24.88 50.69
N ASP A 100 -14.32 -24.17 51.75
CA ASP A 100 -14.54 -24.78 53.07
C ASP A 100 -15.73 -25.73 53.07
N VAL A 101 -16.79 -25.41 52.31
CA VAL A 101 -17.95 -26.31 52.15
C VAL A 101 -17.56 -27.52 51.33
N LEU A 102 -16.75 -27.37 50.28
CA LEU A 102 -16.24 -28.49 49.48
C LEU A 102 -15.39 -29.45 50.33
N LEU A 103 -14.46 -28.93 51.12
CA LEU A 103 -13.61 -29.75 52.00
C LEU A 103 -14.45 -30.52 53.04
N ARG A 104 -15.45 -29.86 53.65
CA ARG A 104 -16.37 -30.52 54.60
C ARG A 104 -17.28 -31.53 53.93
N ARG A 105 -17.84 -31.22 52.76
CA ARG A 105 -18.78 -32.09 52.03
C ARG A 105 -18.11 -33.41 51.62
N TYR A 106 -16.87 -33.35 51.16
CA TYR A 106 -16.15 -34.55 50.69
C TYR A 106 -15.24 -35.18 51.76
N ASN A 107 -15.10 -34.54 52.93
CA ASN A 107 -14.24 -34.94 54.05
C ASN A 107 -12.79 -35.21 53.64
N LEU A 108 -12.19 -34.28 52.91
CA LEU A 108 -10.83 -34.39 52.36
C LEU A 108 -9.95 -33.21 52.81
N PRO A 109 -8.63 -33.41 52.97
CA PRO A 109 -7.73 -32.39 53.53
C PRO A 109 -7.33 -31.30 52.53
N THR A 110 -7.45 -31.56 51.22
CA THR A 110 -7.03 -30.64 50.15
C THR A 110 -8.06 -30.55 49.04
N LEU A 111 -8.17 -29.38 48.42
CA LEU A 111 -9.05 -29.15 47.26
C LEU A 111 -8.63 -29.97 46.04
N GLU A 112 -7.34 -30.28 45.93
CA GLU A 112 -6.81 -31.16 44.90
C GLU A 112 -7.35 -32.58 45.03
N ASN A 113 -7.42 -33.12 46.25
CA ASN A 113 -8.03 -34.44 46.48
C ASN A 113 -9.54 -34.41 46.18
N VAL A 114 -10.22 -33.30 46.49
CA VAL A 114 -11.64 -33.11 46.12
C VAL A 114 -11.80 -33.12 44.61
N TYR A 115 -10.95 -32.40 43.88
CA TYR A 115 -10.95 -32.37 42.43
C TYR A 115 -10.67 -33.76 41.82
N HIS A 116 -9.70 -34.50 42.34
CA HIS A 116 -9.40 -35.87 41.88
C HIS A 116 -10.60 -36.80 42.08
N LYS A 117 -11.24 -36.75 43.25
CA LYS A 117 -12.44 -37.54 43.56
C LYS A 117 -13.61 -37.19 42.64
N LEU A 118 -13.80 -35.91 42.32
CA LEU A 118 -14.81 -35.47 41.36
C LEU A 118 -14.51 -35.99 39.95
N CYS A 119 -13.25 -35.97 39.52
CA CYS A 119 -12.84 -36.53 38.23
C CYS A 119 -13.08 -38.04 38.14
N GLU A 120 -12.80 -38.80 39.22
CA GLU A 120 -13.10 -40.23 39.28
C GLU A 120 -14.60 -40.50 39.20
N GLN A 121 -15.42 -39.76 39.94
CA GLN A 121 -16.88 -39.88 39.89
C GLN A 121 -17.45 -39.54 38.52
N ASP A 122 -16.90 -38.53 37.85
CA ASP A 122 -17.29 -38.14 36.51
C ASP A 122 -16.95 -39.22 35.47
N ASN A 123 -15.74 -39.79 35.54
CA ASN A 123 -15.33 -40.92 34.68
C ASN A 123 -16.23 -42.15 34.89
N LEU A 124 -16.60 -42.46 36.14
CA LEU A 124 -17.48 -43.59 36.44
C LEU A 124 -18.88 -43.37 35.87
N LYS A 125 -19.44 -42.16 35.98
CA LYS A 125 -20.73 -41.80 35.37
C LYS A 125 -20.68 -41.89 33.85
N GLU A 126 -19.60 -41.45 33.22
CA GLU A 126 -19.44 -41.51 31.76
C GLU A 126 -19.36 -42.96 31.26
N ASN A 127 -18.69 -43.84 32.02
CA ASN A 127 -18.65 -45.29 31.74
C ASN A 127 -20.00 -45.98 32.01
N GLU A 128 -20.76 -45.56 33.01
CA GLU A 128 -22.13 -46.05 33.27
C GLU A 128 -23.10 -45.62 32.16
N ILE A 129 -22.98 -44.40 31.64
CA ILE A 129 -23.80 -43.92 30.51
C ILE A 129 -23.45 -44.71 29.24
N GLN A 130 -22.17 -44.88 28.90
CA GLN A 130 -21.77 -45.70 27.75
C GLN A 130 -22.22 -47.16 27.86
N SER A 131 -22.13 -47.76 29.05
CA SER A 131 -22.56 -49.15 29.26
C SER A 131 -24.09 -49.30 29.26
N ASN A 132 -24.84 -48.29 29.70
CA ASN A 132 -26.30 -48.26 29.59
C ASN A 132 -26.79 -47.99 28.17
N ASP A 133 -26.08 -47.17 27.39
CA ASP A 133 -26.34 -46.99 25.96
C ASP A 133 -26.02 -48.26 25.15
N LEU A 134 -24.95 -48.98 25.51
CA LEU A 134 -24.68 -50.31 24.96
C LEU A 134 -25.77 -51.33 25.35
N LYS A 135 -26.27 -51.30 26.59
CA LYS A 135 -27.37 -52.17 27.05
C LYS A 135 -28.72 -51.80 26.41
N SER A 136 -28.98 -50.52 26.15
CA SER A 136 -30.20 -50.07 25.47
C SER A 136 -30.17 -50.43 23.98
N ILE A 137 -29.00 -50.33 23.32
CA ILE A 137 -28.82 -50.83 21.94
C ILE A 137 -28.97 -52.36 21.88
N LEU A 138 -28.48 -53.09 22.88
CA LEU A 138 -28.65 -54.55 22.99
C LEU A 138 -30.10 -54.97 23.30
N SER A 139 -30.88 -54.15 24.01
CA SER A 139 -32.31 -54.44 24.27
C SER A 139 -33.23 -54.05 23.10
N ILE A 140 -32.80 -53.12 22.24
CA ILE A 140 -33.51 -52.75 20.99
C ILE A 140 -33.46 -53.89 19.95
N GLN A 141 -32.46 -54.78 19.98
CA GLN A 141 -32.39 -55.92 19.05
C GLN A 141 -33.46 -57.00 19.27
N ASN A 142 -34.20 -56.99 20.39
CA ASN A 142 -35.19 -58.03 20.73
C ASN A 142 -36.65 -57.55 20.76
N SER A 143 -36.98 -56.37 20.25
CA SER A 143 -38.38 -55.96 20.11
C SER A 143 -38.72 -55.56 18.66
N SER A 144 -39.69 -56.29 18.12
CA SER A 144 -40.24 -56.17 16.78
C SER A 144 -40.65 -54.73 16.45
N TYR A 145 -40.23 -54.27 15.27
CA TYR A 145 -40.62 -53.02 14.62
C TYR A 145 -42.14 -52.98 14.39
N ALA A 146 -42.92 -52.47 15.36
CA ALA A 146 -44.31 -52.10 15.14
C ALA A 146 -44.90 -51.08 16.15
N GLN A 147 -44.24 -50.74 17.26
CA GLN A 147 -44.86 -49.92 18.33
C GLN A 147 -44.23 -48.55 18.61
N VAL A 148 -43.19 -48.11 17.89
CA VAL A 148 -42.45 -46.89 18.24
C VAL A 148 -43.05 -45.60 17.63
N ASN A 149 -43.99 -45.70 16.69
CA ASN A 149 -44.52 -44.50 16.01
C ASN A 149 -45.75 -43.85 16.69
N GLU A 150 -46.28 -44.39 17.78
CA GLU A 150 -47.38 -43.74 18.53
C GLU A 150 -46.92 -42.97 19.78
N GLN A 151 -45.75 -43.28 20.37
CA GLN A 151 -45.31 -42.63 21.61
C GLN A 151 -44.48 -41.35 21.42
N ILE A 152 -44.09 -41.00 20.19
CA ILE A 152 -43.32 -39.78 19.89
C ILE A 152 -44.23 -38.54 19.82
N ARG A 153 -45.57 -38.70 19.82
CA ARG A 153 -46.50 -37.59 19.72
C ARG A 153 -46.87 -36.95 21.07
N ASP A 154 -46.77 -37.70 22.16
CA ASP A 154 -47.18 -37.24 23.51
C ASP A 154 -46.03 -36.60 24.32
N ALA A 155 -44.77 -36.73 23.88
CA ALA A 155 -43.62 -36.13 24.58
C ALA A 155 -43.42 -34.63 24.27
N ASN A 156 -44.11 -34.08 23.27
CA ASN A 156 -43.99 -32.66 22.89
C ASN A 156 -44.96 -31.73 23.64
N GLU A 157 -45.89 -32.24 24.44
CA GLU A 157 -46.79 -31.42 25.28
C GLU A 157 -46.35 -31.30 26.75
N LEU A 158 -45.32 -32.03 27.19
CA LEU A 158 -44.82 -32.00 28.58
C LEU A 158 -43.57 -31.11 28.79
N VAL A 159 -42.96 -30.58 27.73
CA VAL A 159 -41.78 -29.69 27.82
C VAL A 159 -42.18 -28.21 27.98
N THR A 160 -43.47 -27.87 27.86
CA THR A 160 -43.98 -26.50 28.00
C THR A 160 -44.44 -26.12 29.42
N ALA A 161 -44.26 -26.97 30.44
CA ALA A 161 -44.82 -26.76 31.78
C ALA A 161 -43.80 -26.77 32.94
N VAL A 162 -42.55 -26.35 32.70
CA VAL A 162 -41.58 -26.03 33.78
C VAL A 162 -40.94 -24.68 33.48
N ASN A 163 -41.72 -23.62 33.61
CA ASN A 163 -41.25 -22.23 33.69
C ASN A 163 -42.08 -21.53 34.78
N ASP A 164 -41.84 -21.90 36.03
CA ASP A 164 -42.28 -21.07 37.15
C ASP A 164 -41.39 -19.82 37.25
N PRO A 165 -41.97 -18.63 37.47
CA PRO A 165 -41.25 -17.39 37.45
C PRO A 165 -40.39 -17.28 38.71
N VAL A 166 -39.07 -17.23 38.53
CA VAL A 166 -38.18 -16.69 39.56
C VAL A 166 -38.61 -15.25 39.81
N THR A 167 -39.15 -15.04 41.00
CA THR A 167 -39.59 -13.77 41.55
C THR A 167 -38.63 -12.63 41.19
N ALA A 168 -39.17 -11.61 40.54
CA ALA A 168 -38.51 -10.36 40.22
C ALA A 168 -37.89 -9.73 41.48
N VAL A 169 -36.59 -9.94 41.67
CA VAL A 169 -35.75 -9.07 42.48
C VAL A 169 -35.42 -7.89 41.60
N ASN A 170 -35.95 -6.72 41.97
CA ASN A 170 -35.76 -5.43 41.30
C ASN A 170 -34.35 -5.27 40.71
N ASP A 171 -34.29 -5.15 39.39
CA ASP A 171 -33.07 -5.00 38.59
C ASP A 171 -32.21 -3.79 39.03
N PRO A 172 -30.95 -4.00 39.44
CA PRO A 172 -29.94 -2.94 39.41
C PRO A 172 -29.34 -2.77 38.00
N VAL A 173 -29.76 -3.58 37.02
CA VAL A 173 -29.19 -3.63 35.66
C VAL A 173 -29.46 -2.34 34.87
N THR A 174 -30.56 -1.64 35.16
CA THR A 174 -30.90 -0.36 34.53
C THR A 174 -30.10 0.84 35.06
N ALA A 175 -29.41 0.68 36.20
CA ALA A 175 -28.62 1.76 36.80
C ALA A 175 -27.18 1.82 36.25
N VAL A 176 -26.65 0.71 35.74
CA VAL A 176 -25.24 0.62 35.30
C VAL A 176 -25.04 1.24 33.91
N THR A 177 -26.08 1.33 33.07
CA THR A 177 -25.95 1.84 31.70
C THR A 177 -25.91 3.38 31.61
N LYS A 178 -26.11 4.11 32.72
CA LYS A 178 -26.36 5.56 32.68
C LYS A 178 -25.19 6.48 33.05
N GLN A 179 -23.96 5.96 33.20
CA GLN A 179 -22.83 6.80 33.67
C GLN A 179 -21.75 7.20 32.66
N ILE A 180 -21.86 6.85 31.37
CA ILE A 180 -20.86 7.29 30.37
C ILE A 180 -21.46 8.37 29.46
N GLN A 181 -21.76 9.52 30.03
CA GLN A 181 -22.02 10.74 29.25
C GLN A 181 -21.26 11.92 29.89
N LYS A 182 -20.01 12.10 29.46
CA LYS A 182 -19.29 13.37 29.61
C LYS A 182 -18.68 13.78 28.27
N THR A 183 -19.31 14.81 27.69
CA THR A 183 -18.74 15.98 27.00
C THR A 183 -17.58 15.81 26.00
N GLY A 184 -17.84 16.18 24.73
CA GLY A 184 -16.82 16.62 23.76
C GLY A 184 -16.68 15.74 22.51
N LEU A 185 -16.99 16.29 21.33
CA LEU A 185 -17.04 15.66 19.99
C LEU A 185 -17.91 14.37 19.91
N PRO A 186 -18.47 14.00 18.74
CA PRO A 186 -19.10 12.70 18.61
C PRO A 186 -18.07 11.61 18.99
N GLN A 187 -18.48 10.63 19.81
CA GLN A 187 -17.59 9.63 20.43
C GLN A 187 -16.66 8.95 19.41
N SER A 188 -17.12 8.76 18.17
CA SER A 188 -16.33 8.21 17.07
C SER A 188 -15.14 9.08 16.66
N ILE A 189 -15.30 10.40 16.59
CA ILE A 189 -14.21 11.31 16.24
C ILE A 189 -13.16 11.33 17.35
N GLY A 190 -13.58 11.35 18.62
CA GLY A 190 -12.67 11.25 19.76
C GLY A 190 -11.82 9.97 19.73
N ARG A 191 -12.43 8.83 19.40
CA ARG A 191 -11.73 7.54 19.22
C ARG A 191 -10.73 7.59 18.06
N ILE A 192 -11.12 8.12 16.90
CA ILE A 192 -10.22 8.27 15.75
C ILE A 192 -9.01 9.12 16.13
N PHE A 193 -9.20 10.27 16.77
CA PHE A 193 -8.08 11.12 17.21
C PHE A 193 -7.18 10.40 18.23
N GLY A 194 -7.75 9.65 19.17
CA GLY A 194 -6.98 8.82 20.09
C GLY A 194 -6.09 7.81 19.37
N LEU A 195 -6.65 7.11 18.36
CA LEU A 195 -5.90 6.16 17.54
C LEU A 195 -4.84 6.84 16.67
N VAL A 196 -5.11 8.03 16.12
CA VAL A 196 -4.14 8.82 15.36
C VAL A 196 -2.96 9.20 16.26
N ILE A 197 -3.22 9.66 17.48
CA ILE A 197 -2.18 10.00 18.46
C ILE A 197 -1.35 8.75 18.80
N LYS A 198 -2.00 7.60 19.02
CA LYS A 198 -1.33 6.31 19.24
C LYS A 198 -0.39 5.97 18.06
N ASN A 199 -0.90 6.02 16.83
CA ASN A 199 -0.15 5.70 15.62
C ASN A 199 1.04 6.64 15.43
N VAL A 200 0.85 7.95 15.65
CA VAL A 200 1.94 8.95 15.59
C VAL A 200 3.03 8.65 16.63
N HIS A 201 2.65 8.27 17.86
CA HIS A 201 3.62 7.91 18.89
C HIS A 201 4.39 6.64 18.55
N GLN A 202 3.74 5.62 17.97
CA GLN A 202 4.42 4.40 17.50
C GLN A 202 5.46 4.73 16.43
N ILE A 203 5.11 5.56 15.45
CA ILE A 203 6.03 5.97 14.37
C ILE A 203 7.20 6.80 14.94
N ARG A 204 6.93 7.78 15.82
CA ARG A 204 7.99 8.61 16.44
C ARG A 204 8.98 7.81 17.28
N ARG A 205 8.55 6.69 17.87
CA ARG A 205 9.43 5.79 18.63
C ARG A 205 10.37 4.97 17.74
N ASN A 206 10.14 4.94 16.42
CA ASN A 206 11.00 4.29 15.45
C ASN A 206 11.68 5.32 14.52
N PRO A 207 12.75 5.99 14.99
CA PRO A 207 13.38 7.09 14.26
C PRO A 207 13.98 6.65 12.92
N ILE A 208 14.39 5.38 12.80
CA ILE A 208 14.94 4.83 11.55
C ILE A 208 13.86 4.78 10.47
N LEU A 209 12.68 4.26 10.81
CA LEU A 209 11.55 4.20 9.88
C LEU A 209 11.12 5.61 9.46
N LEU A 210 11.03 6.53 10.43
CA LEU A 210 10.69 7.93 10.18
C LEU A 210 11.71 8.62 9.24
N PHE A 211 13.00 8.39 9.46
CA PHE A 211 14.06 8.95 8.60
C PHE A 211 13.97 8.40 7.17
N LEU A 212 13.87 7.06 7.02
CA LEU A 212 13.76 6.42 5.71
C LEU A 212 12.51 6.87 4.95
N GLN A 213 11.40 7.12 5.64
CA GLN A 213 10.15 7.58 5.04
C GLN A 213 10.30 8.92 4.28
N PHE A 214 11.20 9.81 4.69
CA PHE A 214 11.44 11.08 3.99
C PHE A 214 12.62 11.04 3.03
N VAL A 215 13.64 10.24 3.35
CA VAL A 215 14.84 10.12 2.49
C VAL A 215 14.55 9.34 1.22
N ILE A 216 13.75 8.26 1.29
CA ILE A 216 13.46 7.41 0.12
C ILE A 216 12.84 8.21 -1.04
N PRO A 217 11.74 8.98 -0.85
CA PRO A 217 11.17 9.79 -1.94
C PRO A 217 12.16 10.82 -2.50
N THR A 218 12.98 11.42 -1.64
CA THR A 218 13.98 12.43 -2.03
C THR A 218 15.05 11.82 -2.93
N VAL A 219 15.63 10.69 -2.52
CA VAL A 219 16.63 9.95 -3.29
C VAL A 219 16.06 9.47 -4.62
N GLN A 220 14.80 8.99 -4.62
CA GLN A 220 14.12 8.58 -5.85
C GLN A 220 13.97 9.75 -6.83
N VAL A 221 13.49 10.92 -6.40
CA VAL A 221 13.35 12.10 -7.26
C VAL A 221 14.71 12.52 -7.82
N ILE A 222 15.74 12.63 -6.99
CA ILE A 222 17.08 13.02 -7.44
C ILE A 222 17.61 12.02 -8.49
N ALA A 223 17.54 10.73 -8.19
CA ALA A 223 18.03 9.68 -9.08
C ALA A 223 17.30 9.72 -10.44
N ILE A 224 15.97 9.84 -10.42
CA ILE A 224 15.15 9.88 -11.64
C ILE A 224 15.44 11.11 -12.48
N PHE A 225 15.50 12.31 -11.89
CA PHE A 225 15.71 13.54 -12.66
C PHE A 225 17.16 13.69 -13.16
N LEU A 226 18.13 13.02 -12.52
CA LEU A 226 19.50 12.92 -13.01
C LEU A 226 19.63 11.88 -14.14
N ALA A 227 18.96 10.73 -14.02
CA ALA A 227 19.09 9.62 -14.97
C ALA A 227 18.18 9.75 -16.19
N ILE A 228 16.99 10.36 -16.05
CA ILE A 228 15.93 10.33 -17.05
C ILE A 228 15.64 11.75 -17.57
N GLY A 229 15.62 11.88 -18.89
CA GLY A 229 15.08 13.06 -19.59
C GLY A 229 16.10 14.16 -19.94
N SER A 230 17.39 13.95 -19.66
CA SER A 230 18.46 14.79 -20.21
C SER A 230 18.79 14.38 -21.65
N ASN A 231 19.18 15.34 -22.50
CA ASN A 231 19.62 15.05 -23.86
C ASN A 231 20.92 14.23 -23.84
N PRO A 232 21.06 13.21 -24.71
CA PRO A 232 22.31 12.48 -24.81
C PRO A 232 23.42 13.43 -25.25
N ARG A 233 24.62 13.19 -24.72
CA ARG A 233 25.82 14.00 -25.01
C ARG A 233 26.88 13.12 -25.65
N ASN A 234 27.62 13.69 -26.59
CA ASN A 234 28.75 13.05 -27.26
C ASN A 234 28.39 11.72 -27.95
N VAL A 235 27.28 11.67 -28.69
CA VAL A 235 26.89 10.48 -29.47
C VAL A 235 27.81 10.38 -30.70
N PRO A 236 28.67 9.35 -30.81
CA PRO A 236 29.60 9.22 -31.93
C PRO A 236 28.87 8.83 -33.21
N ILE A 237 29.08 9.61 -34.27
CA ILE A 237 28.60 9.33 -35.63
C ILE A 237 29.80 9.33 -36.56
N ALA A 238 29.97 8.25 -37.32
CA ALA A 238 30.99 8.16 -38.36
C ALA A 238 30.58 9.04 -39.56
N VAL A 239 31.49 9.87 -40.05
CA VAL A 239 31.21 10.82 -41.14
C VAL A 239 32.23 10.59 -42.25
N PHE A 240 31.73 10.17 -43.41
CA PHE A 240 32.47 10.14 -44.66
C PHE A 240 31.96 11.24 -45.57
N ASN A 241 32.71 12.33 -45.68
CA ASN A 241 32.35 13.48 -46.50
C ASN A 241 33.33 13.63 -47.66
N GLU A 242 32.83 13.48 -48.88
CA GLU A 242 33.61 13.68 -50.11
C GLU A 242 33.35 15.05 -50.75
N ASP A 243 32.36 15.80 -50.26
CA ASP A 243 32.00 17.14 -50.76
C ASP A 243 32.82 18.24 -50.07
N THR A 244 33.19 19.27 -50.84
CA THR A 244 34.09 20.34 -50.37
C THR A 244 33.38 21.59 -49.87
N TYR A 245 32.07 21.74 -50.10
CA TYR A 245 31.36 22.99 -49.81
C TYR A 245 30.05 22.76 -49.04
N MET A 246 28.93 22.47 -49.71
CA MET A 246 27.62 22.37 -49.04
C MET A 246 27.56 21.22 -48.03
N GLY A 247 28.22 20.10 -48.32
CA GLY A 247 28.34 18.97 -47.40
C GLY A 247 29.08 19.35 -46.12
N LEU A 248 30.18 20.10 -46.23
CA LEU A 248 30.92 20.60 -45.08
C LEU A 248 30.12 21.63 -44.28
N GLN A 249 29.35 22.50 -44.94
CA GLN A 249 28.48 23.46 -44.25
C GLN A 249 27.34 22.76 -43.51
N TYR A 250 26.74 21.71 -44.09
CA TYR A 250 25.76 20.87 -43.40
C TYR A 250 26.37 20.25 -42.14
N LEU A 251 27.55 19.64 -42.24
CA LEU A 251 28.22 19.00 -41.11
C LEU A 251 28.59 19.97 -39.99
N LYS A 252 28.90 21.24 -40.28
CA LYS A 252 29.10 22.25 -39.24
C LYS A 252 27.85 22.46 -38.39
N HIS A 253 26.66 22.37 -38.99
CA HIS A 253 25.38 22.47 -38.26
C HIS A 253 25.03 21.18 -37.50
N VAL A 254 25.58 20.03 -37.90
CA VAL A 254 25.43 18.74 -37.19
C VAL A 254 26.26 18.71 -35.91
N ASN A 255 27.37 19.45 -35.83
CA ASN A 255 28.25 19.46 -34.67
C ASN A 255 27.65 20.29 -33.51
N ASN A 256 26.72 19.67 -32.78
CA ASN A 256 26.12 20.23 -31.58
C ASN A 256 26.49 19.39 -30.34
N GLN A 257 26.14 19.83 -29.13
CA GLN A 257 26.42 19.15 -27.86
C GLN A 257 25.96 17.67 -27.80
N THR A 258 25.05 17.27 -28.70
CA THR A 258 24.50 15.91 -28.81
C THR A 258 25.36 14.98 -29.66
N ILE A 259 25.93 15.44 -30.78
CA ILE A 259 26.60 14.59 -31.78
C ILE A 259 28.10 14.88 -31.80
N THR A 260 28.92 13.84 -31.70
CA THR A 260 30.36 13.90 -31.95
C THR A 260 30.65 13.26 -33.31
N GLN A 261 31.24 14.02 -34.22
CA GLN A 261 31.57 13.53 -35.56
C GLN A 261 32.94 12.85 -35.56
N VAL A 262 32.98 11.61 -36.03
CA VAL A 262 34.20 10.80 -36.21
C VAL A 262 34.45 10.68 -37.70
N THR A 263 35.46 11.38 -38.21
CA THR A 263 35.82 11.33 -39.64
C THR A 263 36.37 9.94 -40.00
N VAL A 264 35.90 9.39 -41.12
CA VAL A 264 36.38 8.10 -41.66
C VAL A 264 36.74 8.24 -43.14
N ASP A 265 37.59 7.34 -43.63
CA ASP A 265 38.10 7.39 -45.01
C ASP A 265 37.23 6.62 -46.02
N SER A 266 36.31 5.77 -45.54
CA SER A 266 35.37 5.02 -46.38
C SER A 266 34.07 4.69 -45.65
N VAL A 267 33.02 4.40 -46.43
CA VAL A 267 31.72 3.96 -45.90
C VAL A 267 31.84 2.62 -45.16
N GLU A 268 32.68 1.71 -45.66
CA GLU A 268 32.95 0.41 -45.04
C GLU A 268 33.61 0.59 -43.67
N SER A 269 34.64 1.45 -43.57
CA SER A 269 35.30 1.76 -42.30
C SER A 269 34.33 2.38 -41.29
N GLY A 270 33.47 3.30 -41.74
CA GLY A 270 32.39 3.84 -40.91
C GLY A 270 31.39 2.77 -40.47
N THR A 271 31.04 1.84 -41.36
CA THR A 271 30.11 0.73 -41.05
C THR A 271 30.72 -0.22 -40.03
N ASP A 272 32.02 -0.52 -40.15
CA ASP A 272 32.76 -1.33 -39.17
C ASP A 272 32.79 -0.66 -37.79
N LEU A 273 32.88 0.67 -37.71
CA LEU A 273 32.77 1.38 -36.43
C LEU A 273 31.39 1.20 -35.79
N VAL A 274 30.33 1.19 -36.58
CA VAL A 274 28.97 0.95 -36.07
C VAL A 274 28.80 -0.50 -35.62
N ILE A 275 29.25 -1.47 -36.42
CA ILE A 275 29.20 -2.91 -36.08
C ILE A 275 29.99 -3.19 -34.80
N ASN A 276 31.14 -2.54 -34.61
CA ASN A 276 31.98 -2.68 -33.41
C ASN A 276 31.48 -1.84 -32.21
N GLY A 277 30.33 -1.16 -32.32
CA GLY A 277 29.74 -0.36 -31.24
C GLY A 277 30.50 0.94 -30.89
N LYS A 278 31.39 1.41 -31.77
CA LYS A 278 32.15 2.67 -31.60
C LYS A 278 31.43 3.89 -32.16
N ALA A 279 30.43 3.69 -33.02
CA ALA A 279 29.56 4.73 -33.58
C ALA A 279 28.11 4.24 -33.64
N PHE A 280 27.13 5.15 -33.65
CA PHE A 280 25.70 4.80 -33.75
C PHE A 280 25.11 4.98 -35.15
N ALA A 281 25.82 5.70 -36.02
CA ALA A 281 25.42 5.89 -37.41
C ALA A 281 26.63 6.22 -38.29
N VAL A 282 26.45 6.04 -39.60
CA VAL A 282 27.35 6.47 -40.66
C VAL A 282 26.63 7.48 -41.54
N ILE A 283 27.21 8.67 -41.67
CA ILE A 283 26.80 9.70 -42.62
C ILE A 283 27.73 9.61 -43.83
N HIS A 284 27.16 9.52 -45.03
CA HIS A 284 27.89 9.59 -46.29
C HIS A 284 27.36 10.75 -47.14
N ILE A 285 28.27 11.64 -47.54
CA ILE A 285 28.00 12.75 -48.44
C ILE A 285 28.87 12.57 -49.69
N TRP A 286 28.22 12.46 -50.85
CA TRP A 286 28.87 12.22 -52.14
C TRP A 286 29.71 13.41 -52.62
N LYS A 287 30.75 13.14 -53.40
CA LYS A 287 31.66 14.16 -53.95
C LYS A 287 30.96 15.26 -54.76
N ASN A 288 29.90 14.90 -55.48
CA ASN A 288 29.11 15.81 -56.32
C ASN A 288 27.85 16.33 -55.62
N PHE A 289 27.80 16.30 -54.28
CA PHE A 289 26.63 16.71 -53.51
C PHE A 289 26.22 18.17 -53.78
N THR A 290 27.18 19.11 -53.75
CA THR A 290 26.92 20.53 -54.00
C THR A 290 26.30 20.76 -55.39
N ASP A 291 26.94 20.22 -56.44
CA ASP A 291 26.47 20.39 -57.82
C ASP A 291 25.11 19.70 -58.04
N ALA A 292 24.97 18.47 -57.57
CA ALA A 292 23.72 17.71 -57.68
C ALA A 292 22.55 18.36 -56.93
N LEU A 293 22.82 18.96 -55.76
CA LEU A 293 21.81 19.68 -54.99
C LEU A 293 21.36 20.94 -55.74
N MET A 294 22.29 21.70 -56.33
CA MET A 294 21.97 22.87 -57.15
C MET A 294 21.21 22.50 -58.43
N ASP A 295 21.63 21.46 -59.14
CA ASP A 295 20.94 20.95 -60.32
C ASP A 295 19.52 20.50 -59.98
N ARG A 296 19.32 19.85 -58.82
CA ARG A 296 18.01 19.48 -58.31
C ARG A 296 17.13 20.69 -57.99
N PHE A 297 17.70 21.79 -57.49
CA PHE A 297 16.95 23.04 -57.25
C PHE A 297 16.55 23.76 -58.54
N ILE A 298 17.36 23.68 -59.60
CA ILE A 298 17.12 24.36 -60.88
C ILE A 298 16.22 23.52 -61.81
N ALA A 299 16.20 22.19 -61.64
CA ALA A 299 15.40 21.28 -62.45
C ALA A 299 13.89 21.59 -62.37
N ARG A 300 13.31 22.11 -63.46
CA ARG A 300 11.88 22.44 -63.59
C ARG A 300 10.97 21.23 -63.90
N GLY A 301 11.39 20.00 -63.56
CA GLY A 301 10.71 18.78 -64.03
C GLY A 301 11.25 17.48 -63.46
N ASN A 302 11.39 16.45 -64.32
CA ASN A 302 11.72 15.07 -63.93
C ASN A 302 13.16 14.95 -63.41
N VAL A 303 13.31 14.71 -62.11
CA VAL A 303 14.59 14.52 -61.43
C VAL A 303 14.97 13.04 -61.51
N THR A 304 16.13 12.71 -62.08
CA THR A 304 16.59 11.32 -62.18
C THR A 304 16.95 10.75 -60.80
N GLN A 305 16.75 9.44 -60.61
CA GLN A 305 17.06 8.78 -59.32
C GLN A 305 18.54 8.95 -58.91
N ASN A 306 19.45 9.01 -59.88
CA ASN A 306 20.86 9.27 -59.65
C ASN A 306 21.11 10.68 -59.10
N LEU A 307 20.41 11.68 -59.63
CA LEU A 307 20.48 13.06 -59.15
C LEU A 307 19.91 13.18 -57.73
N ILE A 308 18.81 12.48 -57.41
CA ILE A 308 18.27 12.40 -56.03
C ILE A 308 19.31 11.77 -55.10
N ARG A 309 19.94 10.67 -55.52
CA ARG A 309 20.92 9.95 -54.70
C ARG A 309 22.17 10.78 -54.43
N ALA A 310 22.69 11.48 -55.44
CA ALA A 310 23.87 12.34 -55.32
C ALA A 310 23.59 13.62 -54.48
N SER A 311 22.37 14.16 -54.55
CA SER A 311 21.94 15.36 -53.78
C SER A 311 21.39 15.06 -52.38
N SER A 312 21.43 13.81 -51.92
CA SER A 312 20.92 13.41 -50.60
C SER A 312 22.05 12.97 -49.68
N VAL A 313 21.94 13.33 -48.40
CA VAL A 313 22.82 12.81 -47.35
C VAL A 313 22.39 11.37 -47.04
N HIS A 314 23.31 10.41 -47.15
CA HIS A 314 23.03 9.00 -46.87
C HIS A 314 23.33 8.69 -45.43
N LEU A 315 22.36 8.09 -44.74
CA LEU A 315 22.45 7.79 -43.32
C LEU A 315 22.19 6.30 -43.10
N ARG A 316 23.19 5.59 -42.55
CA ARG A 316 23.05 4.20 -42.09
C ARG A 316 23.11 4.20 -40.57
N GLN A 317 22.04 3.78 -39.90
CA GLN A 317 21.92 3.88 -38.45
C GLN A 317 21.87 2.50 -37.80
N ASP A 318 22.39 2.40 -36.59
CA ASP A 318 22.04 1.33 -35.67
C ASP A 318 20.62 1.58 -35.11
N THR A 319 19.68 0.71 -35.47
CA THR A 319 18.28 0.80 -35.04
C THR A 319 18.01 0.04 -33.73
N THR A 320 19.01 -0.63 -33.14
CA THR A 320 18.83 -1.39 -31.90
C THR A 320 18.56 -0.46 -30.70
N ASN A 321 19.16 0.73 -30.68
CA ASN A 321 18.90 1.76 -29.68
C ASN A 321 17.93 2.84 -30.21
N GLN A 322 16.63 2.58 -30.05
CA GLN A 322 15.57 3.45 -30.55
C GLN A 322 15.59 4.86 -29.95
N LEU A 323 15.99 5.01 -28.68
CA LEU A 323 16.06 6.32 -28.02
C LEU A 323 17.19 7.17 -28.63
N VAL A 324 18.39 6.60 -28.77
CA VAL A 324 19.52 7.30 -29.39
C VAL A 324 19.20 7.65 -30.86
N MET A 325 18.59 6.72 -31.60
CA MET A 325 18.15 6.95 -32.98
C MET A 325 17.20 8.15 -33.09
N LEU A 326 16.23 8.30 -32.18
CA LEU A 326 15.30 9.42 -32.16
C LEU A 326 16.03 10.76 -32.01
N PHE A 327 17.01 10.83 -31.09
CA PHE A 327 17.82 12.04 -30.90
C PHE A 327 18.75 12.33 -32.09
N ILE A 328 19.36 11.30 -32.70
CA ILE A 328 20.17 11.46 -33.91
C ILE A 328 19.32 12.05 -35.04
N ASN A 329 18.14 11.45 -35.31
CA ASN A 329 17.26 11.93 -36.37
C ASN A 329 16.79 13.37 -36.12
N HIS A 330 16.43 13.70 -34.88
CA HIS A 330 16.07 15.07 -34.53
C HIS A 330 17.23 16.05 -34.77
N ALA A 331 18.44 15.73 -34.31
CA ALA A 331 19.61 16.58 -34.45
C ALA A 331 20.03 16.76 -35.92
N LEU A 332 19.99 15.70 -36.73
CA LEU A 332 20.30 15.78 -38.17
C LEU A 332 19.25 16.57 -38.96
N MET A 333 17.97 16.43 -38.61
CA MET A 333 16.89 17.21 -39.21
C MET A 333 16.98 18.68 -38.81
N GLN A 334 17.31 18.99 -37.55
CA GLN A 334 17.52 20.36 -37.11
C GLN A 334 18.72 20.99 -37.83
N ALA A 335 19.84 20.28 -37.91
CA ALA A 335 21.01 20.71 -38.66
C ALA A 335 20.69 20.98 -40.13
N TYR A 336 19.83 20.16 -40.75
CA TYR A 336 19.38 20.34 -42.13
C TYR A 336 18.54 21.61 -42.31
N VAL A 337 17.61 21.88 -41.38
CA VAL A 337 16.79 23.10 -41.39
C VAL A 337 17.67 24.35 -41.24
N ASP A 338 18.62 24.33 -40.31
CA ASP A 338 19.51 25.46 -40.06
C ASP A 338 20.47 25.71 -41.23
N PHE A 339 21.08 24.64 -41.77
CA PHE A 339 21.86 24.66 -43.02
C PHE A 339 21.05 25.27 -44.17
N SER A 340 19.81 24.84 -44.34
CA SER A 340 18.96 25.32 -45.44
C SER A 340 18.64 26.81 -45.29
N LYS A 341 18.29 27.27 -44.09
CA LYS A 341 18.04 28.70 -43.83
C LYS A 341 19.26 29.57 -44.12
N GLN A 342 20.45 29.12 -43.74
CA GLN A 342 21.68 29.90 -43.88
C GLN A 342 22.22 29.92 -45.32
N GLU A 343 22.32 28.76 -45.95
CA GLU A 343 22.99 28.65 -47.27
C GLU A 343 22.01 28.92 -48.42
N LEU A 344 20.76 28.45 -48.32
CA LEU A 344 19.75 28.63 -49.36
C LEU A 344 18.92 29.91 -49.16
N GLY A 345 18.76 30.41 -47.93
CA GLY A 345 18.06 31.68 -47.66
C GLY A 345 18.77 32.92 -48.23
N ASN A 346 20.08 32.84 -48.47
CA ASN A 346 20.87 33.87 -49.13
C ASN A 346 20.67 33.92 -50.66
N VAL A 347 19.97 32.96 -51.25
CA VAL A 347 19.55 32.98 -52.66
C VAL A 347 18.40 33.99 -52.80
N LYS A 348 18.75 35.28 -52.85
CA LYS A 348 17.88 36.47 -52.90
C LYS A 348 16.74 36.43 -53.93
N LYS A 349 16.71 35.45 -54.83
CA LYS A 349 15.76 35.37 -55.94
C LYS A 349 14.55 34.48 -55.66
N TYR A 350 14.63 33.52 -54.74
CA TYR A 350 13.50 32.60 -54.44
C TYR A 350 13.52 32.07 -52.98
N PRO A 351 13.31 32.91 -51.96
CA PRO A 351 13.23 32.47 -50.56
C PRO A 351 12.13 31.41 -50.33
N GLN A 352 11.12 31.34 -51.20
CA GLN A 352 10.01 30.38 -51.14
C GLN A 352 10.39 28.95 -51.56
N LEU A 353 11.49 28.74 -52.31
CA LEU A 353 11.94 27.39 -52.72
C LEU A 353 12.71 26.66 -51.61
N VAL A 354 13.08 27.36 -50.54
CA VAL A 354 13.86 26.86 -49.39
C VAL A 354 12.98 26.35 -48.26
N HIS A 355 11.68 26.69 -48.28
CA HIS A 355 10.70 26.09 -47.40
C HIS A 355 10.48 24.64 -47.83
N PHE A 356 11.30 23.74 -47.30
CA PHE A 356 11.10 22.30 -47.43
C PHE A 356 9.69 21.92 -46.93
N LEU A 357 9.14 20.82 -47.46
CA LEU A 357 7.79 20.24 -47.28
C LEU A 357 7.22 20.21 -45.85
N LEU A 358 8.05 20.45 -44.83
CA LEU A 358 7.68 20.56 -43.44
C LEU A 358 8.21 21.89 -42.88
N GLU A 359 7.35 22.91 -42.84
CA GLU A 359 7.62 24.11 -42.05
C GLU A 359 7.41 23.77 -40.57
N ALA A 360 8.51 23.55 -39.84
CA ALA A 360 8.46 23.38 -38.40
C ALA A 360 8.08 24.72 -37.77
N GLY A 361 6.76 24.98 -37.67
CA GLY A 361 6.21 26.09 -36.92
C GLY A 361 6.60 26.03 -35.44
N ASP A 362 6.34 27.12 -34.72
CA ASP A 362 6.60 27.13 -33.29
C ASP A 362 5.77 26.05 -32.57
N PRO A 363 6.36 25.35 -31.58
CA PRO A 363 5.65 24.31 -30.86
C PRO A 363 4.40 24.91 -30.18
N ILE A 364 3.26 24.23 -30.33
CA ILE A 364 1.98 24.67 -29.73
C ILE A 364 2.07 24.67 -28.19
N TYR A 365 2.83 23.72 -27.64
CA TYR A 365 3.10 23.60 -26.20
C TYR A 365 4.60 23.37 -26.00
N SER A 366 5.18 23.98 -24.95
CA SER A 366 6.62 24.13 -24.70
C SER A 366 7.26 25.38 -25.33
N ASN A 367 8.29 25.91 -24.68
CA ASN A 367 9.02 27.09 -25.14
C ASN A 367 9.93 26.73 -26.32
N ALA A 368 9.98 27.58 -27.35
CA ALA A 368 10.73 27.30 -28.59
C ALA A 368 12.25 27.10 -28.40
N LYS A 369 12.81 27.44 -27.24
CA LYS A 369 14.22 27.22 -26.88
C LYS A 369 14.50 25.83 -26.29
N ASP A 370 13.48 25.16 -25.75
CA ASP A 370 13.57 23.86 -25.06
C ASP A 370 12.75 22.80 -25.80
N LYS A 371 13.06 22.61 -27.10
CA LYS A 371 12.23 21.82 -28.03
C LYS A 371 12.10 20.33 -27.68
N LEU A 372 12.84 19.81 -26.70
CA LEU A 372 12.77 18.40 -26.29
C LEU A 372 13.27 18.17 -24.84
N ASN A 373 12.76 18.91 -23.86
CA ASN A 373 13.01 18.55 -22.46
C ASN A 373 12.20 17.30 -22.07
N GLY A 374 12.72 16.11 -22.42
CA GLY A 374 12.15 14.82 -22.02
C GLY A 374 11.97 14.68 -20.50
N ARG A 375 12.74 15.47 -19.74
CA ARG A 375 12.61 15.66 -18.29
C ARG A 375 11.22 16.13 -17.86
N ASP A 376 10.60 17.09 -18.55
CA ASP A 376 9.29 17.62 -18.14
C ASP A 376 8.19 16.59 -18.41
N PHE A 377 8.30 15.87 -19.53
CA PHE A 377 7.32 14.84 -19.93
C PHE A 377 7.30 13.66 -18.97
N ILE A 378 8.46 13.06 -18.70
CA ILE A 378 8.54 11.89 -17.82
C ILE A 378 8.44 12.35 -16.36
N GLY A 379 9.21 13.37 -15.98
CA GLY A 379 9.34 13.87 -14.63
C GLY A 379 7.99 14.17 -13.99
N SER A 380 7.12 14.95 -14.66
CA SER A 380 5.80 15.31 -14.11
C SER A 380 4.93 14.10 -13.76
N THR A 381 4.98 13.04 -14.54
CA THR A 381 4.21 11.81 -14.29
C THR A 381 4.86 10.89 -13.27
N LEU A 382 6.18 10.94 -13.17
CA LEU A 382 6.95 10.09 -12.27
C LEU A 382 6.88 10.59 -10.82
N LEU A 383 6.71 11.91 -10.60
CA LEU A 383 6.39 12.47 -9.27
C LEU A 383 5.13 11.80 -8.67
N LEU A 384 4.10 11.59 -9.51
CA LEU A 384 2.85 10.98 -9.09
C LEU A 384 3.03 9.50 -8.75
N ALA A 385 3.82 8.75 -9.54
CA ALA A 385 4.16 7.37 -9.22
C ALA A 385 4.99 7.24 -7.93
N ILE A 386 5.98 8.11 -7.71
CA ILE A 386 6.82 8.09 -6.50
C ILE A 386 5.96 8.17 -5.24
N LEU A 387 5.05 9.15 -5.17
CA LEU A 387 4.17 9.29 -4.00
C LEU A 387 3.23 8.10 -3.84
N TYR A 388 2.65 7.60 -4.94
CA TYR A 388 1.74 6.46 -4.91
C TYR A 388 2.43 5.17 -4.41
N ILE A 389 3.62 4.86 -4.93
CA ILE A 389 4.39 3.65 -4.59
C ILE A 389 4.83 3.69 -3.13
N ASN A 390 5.37 4.84 -2.70
CA ASN A 390 5.79 5.00 -1.32
C ASN A 390 4.59 4.91 -0.36
N ALA A 391 3.43 5.48 -0.73
CA ALA A 391 2.20 5.36 0.04
C ALA A 391 1.76 3.91 0.26
N ILE A 392 1.80 3.05 -0.78
CA ILE A 392 1.49 1.62 -0.64
C ILE A 392 2.48 0.92 0.31
N GLY A 393 3.78 1.16 0.11
CA GLY A 393 4.83 0.54 0.92
C GLY A 393 4.70 0.87 2.41
N ILE A 394 4.35 2.12 2.73
CA ILE A 394 4.19 2.58 4.12
C ILE A 394 2.89 2.08 4.74
N ALA A 395 1.78 2.03 3.99
CA ALA A 395 0.47 1.66 4.50
C ALA A 395 0.24 0.15 4.62
N SER A 396 0.98 -0.68 3.86
CA SER A 396 0.76 -2.14 3.80
C SER A 396 1.20 -2.92 5.05
N LEU A 397 2.07 -2.36 5.89
CA LEU A 397 2.68 -3.07 7.03
C LEU A 397 2.07 -2.76 8.42
N PRO A 398 1.69 -1.52 8.77
CA PRO A 398 1.31 -1.17 10.14
C PRO A 398 0.18 -2.02 10.73
N LEU A 399 -0.87 -2.30 9.95
CA LEU A 399 -1.99 -3.13 10.41
C LEU A 399 -1.57 -4.59 10.64
N ILE A 400 -0.70 -5.14 9.79
CA ILE A 400 -0.20 -6.52 9.93
C ILE A 400 0.62 -6.64 11.22
N VAL A 401 1.47 -5.65 11.50
CA VAL A 401 2.26 -5.61 12.74
C VAL A 401 1.33 -5.50 13.96
N GLU A 402 0.30 -4.66 13.93
CA GLU A 402 -0.66 -4.57 15.04
C GLU A 402 -1.47 -5.85 15.25
N LYS A 403 -1.83 -6.56 14.18
CA LYS A 403 -2.47 -7.88 14.27
C LYS A 403 -1.53 -8.89 14.94
N LYS A 404 -0.26 -8.92 14.52
CA LYS A 404 0.75 -9.82 15.10
C LYS A 404 0.99 -9.53 16.59
N ASP A 405 0.95 -8.25 16.98
CA ASP A 405 1.12 -7.82 18.37
C ASP A 405 -0.13 -8.00 19.24
N GLY A 406 -1.26 -8.46 18.67
CA GLY A 406 -2.55 -8.58 19.37
C GLY A 406 -3.16 -7.23 19.78
N LEU A 407 -2.65 -6.13 19.23
CA LEU A 407 -3.16 -4.77 19.48
C LEU A 407 -4.48 -4.53 18.73
N HIS A 408 -4.66 -5.17 17.58
CA HIS A 408 -5.89 -5.07 16.79
C HIS A 408 -7.10 -5.54 17.59
N ASP A 409 -7.04 -6.74 18.17
CA ASP A 409 -8.14 -7.34 18.91
C ASP A 409 -8.52 -6.51 20.14
N ARG A 410 -7.54 -5.92 20.81
CA ARG A 410 -7.77 -5.00 21.95
C ARG A 410 -8.54 -3.74 21.52
N ASN A 411 -8.24 -3.19 20.36
CA ASN A 411 -8.97 -2.04 19.82
C ASN A 411 -10.43 -2.45 19.51
N VAL A 412 -10.65 -3.63 18.93
CA VAL A 412 -12.01 -4.13 18.65
C VAL A 412 -12.80 -4.36 19.94
N ILE A 413 -12.21 -5.00 20.96
CA ILE A 413 -12.84 -5.28 22.26
C ILE A 413 -13.20 -3.99 23.01
N SER A 414 -12.39 -2.93 22.87
CA SER A 414 -12.69 -1.61 23.44
C SER A 414 -13.82 -0.86 22.71
N GLY A 415 -14.46 -1.48 21.71
CA GLY A 415 -15.60 -0.93 20.98
C GLY A 415 -15.23 -0.01 19.82
N VAL A 416 -13.98 -0.08 19.34
CA VAL A 416 -13.53 0.64 18.14
C VAL A 416 -13.94 -0.13 16.89
N THR A 417 -14.54 0.57 15.92
CA THR A 417 -14.98 -0.04 14.67
C THR A 417 -13.83 -0.20 13.66
N SER A 418 -13.94 -1.16 12.75
CA SER A 418 -13.01 -1.36 11.63
C SER A 418 -12.77 -0.10 10.79
N LEU A 419 -13.82 0.69 10.58
CA LEU A 419 -13.76 1.96 9.84
C LEU A 419 -12.93 3.00 10.61
N GLU A 420 -13.14 3.13 11.93
CA GLU A 420 -12.35 4.05 12.77
C GLU A 420 -10.86 3.71 12.75
N ILE A 421 -10.51 2.41 12.77
CA ILE A 421 -9.11 1.95 12.66
C ILE A 421 -8.51 2.37 11.32
N ILE A 422 -9.16 2.04 10.20
CA ILE A 422 -8.65 2.37 8.86
C ILE A 422 -8.55 3.89 8.67
N CYS A 423 -9.58 4.65 9.07
CA CYS A 423 -9.56 6.11 9.02
C CYS A 423 -8.42 6.69 9.87
N SER A 424 -8.17 6.15 11.06
CA SER A 424 -7.06 6.62 11.91
C SER A 424 -5.72 6.48 11.21
N TYR A 425 -5.49 5.36 10.53
CA TYR A 425 -4.25 5.15 9.82
C TYR A 425 -4.11 6.03 8.57
N ILE A 426 -5.16 6.13 7.76
CA ILE A 426 -5.16 7.01 6.58
C ILE A 426 -4.87 8.45 7.01
N LEU A 427 -5.49 8.92 8.10
CA LEU A 427 -5.28 10.28 8.60
C LEU A 427 -3.85 10.47 9.14
N THR A 428 -3.30 9.49 9.87
CA THR A 428 -1.90 9.51 10.31
C THR A 428 -0.94 9.59 9.12
N GLN A 429 -1.17 8.78 8.09
CA GLN A 429 -0.29 8.70 6.92
C GLN A 429 -0.46 9.88 5.95
N PHE A 430 -1.63 10.51 5.93
CA PHE A 430 -1.88 11.72 5.14
C PHE A 430 -0.94 12.87 5.54
N GLY A 431 -0.71 13.08 6.83
CA GLY A 431 0.24 14.09 7.30
C GLY A 431 1.66 13.88 6.76
N PHE A 432 2.11 12.62 6.69
CA PHE A 432 3.39 12.28 6.08
C PHE A 432 3.40 12.49 4.57
N ALA A 433 2.32 12.14 3.87
CA ALA A 433 2.20 12.36 2.43
C ALA A 433 2.26 13.85 2.05
N VAL A 434 1.72 14.76 2.87
CA VAL A 434 1.85 16.21 2.67
C VAL A 434 3.31 16.66 2.70
N ILE A 435 4.08 16.17 3.67
CA ILE A 435 5.50 16.51 3.80
C ILE A 435 6.29 15.93 2.62
N GLN A 436 6.05 14.66 2.27
CA GLN A 436 6.69 14.02 1.12
C GLN A 436 6.38 14.75 -0.20
N ALA A 437 5.11 15.10 -0.44
CA ALA A 437 4.71 15.83 -1.64
C ALA A 437 5.40 17.20 -1.72
N SER A 438 5.50 17.91 -0.59
CA SER A 438 6.20 19.20 -0.51
C SER A 438 7.69 19.05 -0.88
N ILE A 439 8.38 18.06 -0.32
CA ILE A 439 9.78 17.79 -0.63
C ILE A 439 9.96 17.46 -2.12
N VAL A 440 9.16 16.53 -2.63
CA VAL A 440 9.20 16.10 -4.04
C VAL A 440 8.99 17.28 -5.00
N LEU A 441 8.05 18.18 -4.70
CA LEU A 441 7.80 19.38 -5.50
C LEU A 441 8.91 20.43 -5.41
N ILE A 442 9.49 20.64 -4.22
CA ILE A 442 10.63 21.56 -4.04
C ILE A 442 11.80 21.08 -4.91
N PHE A 443 12.14 19.79 -4.87
CA PHE A 443 13.21 19.25 -5.70
C PHE A 443 12.87 19.36 -7.20
N ALA A 444 11.66 19.01 -7.62
CA ALA A 444 11.28 19.09 -9.02
C ALA A 444 11.36 20.51 -9.60
N TYR A 445 10.84 21.51 -8.86
CA TYR A 445 10.76 22.88 -9.35
C TYR A 445 11.98 23.75 -9.07
N GLU A 446 12.58 23.64 -7.88
CA GLU A 446 13.68 24.52 -7.48
C GLU A 446 15.05 23.94 -7.85
N LEU A 447 15.25 22.62 -7.72
CA LEU A 447 16.53 21.98 -8.05
C LEU A 447 16.64 21.62 -9.53
N PHE A 448 15.58 21.09 -10.13
CA PHE A 448 15.59 20.61 -11.52
C PHE A 448 14.94 21.55 -12.53
N HIS A 449 14.41 22.68 -12.07
CA HIS A 449 13.80 23.73 -12.88
C HIS A 449 12.71 23.23 -13.84
N MET A 450 11.85 22.30 -13.38
CA MET A 450 10.74 21.79 -14.17
C MET A 450 9.76 22.91 -14.55
N SER A 451 9.23 22.88 -15.78
CA SER A 451 8.33 23.93 -16.29
C SER A 451 7.04 24.06 -15.46
N LYS A 452 6.66 25.30 -15.12
CA LYS A 452 5.46 25.66 -14.35
C LYS A 452 4.38 26.25 -15.28
N SER A 453 3.82 25.45 -16.19
CA SER A 453 2.84 25.98 -17.18
C SER A 453 1.42 26.12 -16.64
N GLY A 454 1.04 25.32 -15.63
CA GLY A 454 -0.32 25.30 -15.06
C GLY A 454 -0.35 25.60 -13.56
N SER A 455 -1.53 25.44 -12.96
CA SER A 455 -1.73 25.66 -11.52
C SER A 455 -1.00 24.62 -10.67
N VAL A 456 -0.03 25.09 -9.88
CA VAL A 456 0.69 24.26 -8.89
C VAL A 456 -0.25 23.69 -7.83
N ILE A 457 -1.35 24.39 -7.53
CA ILE A 457 -2.35 23.94 -6.55
C ILE A 457 -3.04 22.66 -7.04
N LEU A 458 -3.42 22.60 -8.32
CA LEU A 458 -4.03 21.39 -8.90
C LEU A 458 -3.07 20.20 -8.87
N VAL A 459 -1.78 20.46 -9.13
CA VAL A 459 -0.73 19.45 -9.02
C VAL A 459 -0.63 18.92 -7.58
N VAL A 460 -0.58 19.81 -6.59
CA VAL A 460 -0.53 19.43 -5.16
C VAL A 460 -1.75 18.58 -4.78
N ILE A 461 -2.95 19.02 -5.14
CA ILE A 461 -4.19 18.29 -4.83
C ILE A 461 -4.16 16.89 -5.45
N LEU A 462 -3.79 16.77 -6.73
CA LEU A 462 -3.73 15.49 -7.41
C LEU A 462 -2.68 14.55 -6.79
N LEU A 463 -1.51 15.08 -6.43
CA LEU A 463 -0.45 14.32 -5.74
C LEU A 463 -0.91 13.80 -4.37
N LEU A 464 -1.62 14.63 -3.59
CA LEU A 464 -2.16 14.23 -2.30
C LEU A 464 -3.28 13.18 -2.44
N LEU A 465 -4.19 13.36 -3.40
CA LEU A 465 -5.23 12.38 -3.71
C LEU A 465 -4.61 11.05 -4.13
N GLN A 466 -3.56 11.08 -4.95
CA GLN A 466 -2.86 9.86 -5.34
C GLN A 466 -2.17 9.20 -4.16
N GLY A 467 -1.56 9.97 -3.26
CA GLY A 467 -1.02 9.47 -1.99
C GLY A 467 -2.09 8.76 -1.17
N MET A 468 -3.28 9.36 -1.01
CA MET A 468 -4.42 8.75 -0.31
C MET A 468 -4.90 7.46 -0.98
N CYS A 469 -4.97 7.45 -2.31
CA CYS A 469 -5.32 6.27 -3.07
C CYS A 469 -4.32 5.13 -2.83
N GLY A 470 -3.01 5.42 -2.90
CA GLY A 470 -1.95 4.45 -2.60
C GLY A 470 -2.01 3.93 -1.17
N MET A 471 -2.29 4.80 -0.19
CA MET A 471 -2.50 4.39 1.21
C MET A 471 -3.69 3.45 1.35
N SER A 472 -4.83 3.79 0.72
CA SER A 472 -6.04 2.95 0.79
C SER A 472 -5.82 1.56 0.17
N LEU A 473 -5.08 1.48 -0.95
CA LEU A 473 -4.69 0.19 -1.53
C LEU A 473 -3.71 -0.57 -0.63
N GLY A 474 -2.74 0.12 -0.01
CA GLY A 474 -1.85 -0.48 0.98
C GLY A 474 -2.62 -1.07 2.17
N PHE A 475 -3.63 -0.36 2.68
CA PHE A 475 -4.49 -0.91 3.73
C PHE A 475 -5.29 -2.11 3.26
N LEU A 476 -5.85 -2.08 2.05
CA LEU A 476 -6.53 -3.24 1.47
C LEU A 476 -5.61 -4.47 1.46
N ILE A 477 -4.37 -4.33 0.98
CA ILE A 477 -3.36 -5.39 1.00
C ILE A 477 -3.13 -5.90 2.43
N SER A 478 -3.03 -5.00 3.41
CA SER A 478 -2.83 -5.36 4.82
C SER A 478 -4.02 -6.08 5.47
N THR A 479 -5.23 -5.91 4.93
CA THR A 479 -6.41 -6.65 5.40
C THR A 479 -6.44 -8.08 4.87
N ILE A 480 -5.95 -8.29 3.64
CA ILE A 480 -5.93 -9.58 2.95
C ILE A 480 -4.76 -10.45 3.40
N CYS A 481 -3.59 -9.85 3.65
CA CYS A 481 -2.38 -10.58 4.01
C CYS A 481 -2.19 -10.72 5.52
N ASP A 482 -1.74 -11.90 5.95
CA ASP A 482 -1.42 -12.18 7.36
C ASP A 482 0.09 -12.01 7.67
N GLY A 483 0.94 -12.11 6.64
CA GLY A 483 2.39 -11.95 6.75
C GLY A 483 2.94 -10.69 6.07
N ALA A 484 3.97 -10.09 6.65
CA ALA A 484 4.66 -8.95 6.06
C ALA A 484 5.27 -9.28 4.69
N SER A 485 5.90 -10.45 4.53
CA SER A 485 6.49 -10.88 3.26
C SER A 485 5.44 -11.03 2.15
N THR A 486 4.28 -11.61 2.48
CA THR A 486 3.17 -11.76 1.53
C THR A 486 2.59 -10.42 1.09
N ALA A 487 2.49 -9.45 2.01
CA ALA A 487 2.02 -8.11 1.69
C ALA A 487 2.99 -7.35 0.78
N ILE A 488 4.29 -7.49 1.00
CA ILE A 488 5.32 -6.89 0.13
C ILE A 488 5.24 -7.52 -1.28
N MET A 489 5.19 -8.86 -1.38
CA MET A 489 5.07 -9.53 -2.68
C MET A 489 3.81 -9.10 -3.45
N LEU A 490 2.66 -9.01 -2.77
CA LEU A 490 1.42 -8.54 -3.39
C LEU A 490 1.51 -7.07 -3.81
N SER A 491 2.13 -6.22 -2.98
CA SER A 491 2.37 -4.81 -3.33
C SER A 491 3.23 -4.69 -4.58
N THR A 492 4.33 -5.46 -4.66
CA THR A 492 5.21 -5.51 -5.83
C THR A 492 4.46 -5.95 -7.09
N LEU A 493 3.59 -6.97 -6.98
CA LEU A 493 2.76 -7.46 -8.08
C LEU A 493 1.80 -6.38 -8.62
N LEU A 494 1.30 -5.49 -7.77
CA LEU A 494 0.38 -4.42 -8.18
C LEU A 494 1.12 -3.18 -8.72
N ILE A 495 2.28 -2.86 -8.14
CA ILE A 495 3.05 -1.66 -8.48
C ILE A 495 3.65 -1.75 -9.90
N PHE A 496 4.38 -2.83 -10.22
CA PHE A 496 5.15 -2.89 -11.47
C PHE A 496 4.27 -2.91 -12.74
N PRO A 497 3.27 -3.80 -12.87
CA PRO A 497 2.33 -3.77 -13.99
C PRO A 497 1.57 -2.45 -14.05
N GLY A 498 1.21 -1.91 -12.88
CA GLY A 498 0.59 -0.60 -12.78
C GLY A 498 1.39 0.46 -13.52
N ILE A 499 2.68 0.66 -13.16
CA ILE A 499 3.53 1.71 -13.78
C ILE A 499 3.65 1.52 -15.30
N ALA A 500 3.76 0.26 -15.75
CA ALA A 500 3.87 -0.06 -17.16
C ALA A 500 2.58 0.28 -17.94
N MET A 501 1.42 0.03 -17.32
CA MET A 501 0.10 0.20 -17.95
C MET A 501 -0.45 1.63 -17.88
N SER A 502 0.08 2.49 -17.01
CA SER A 502 -0.51 3.80 -16.74
C SER A 502 -0.05 4.95 -17.62
N GLY A 503 0.67 4.66 -18.69
CA GLY A 503 1.15 5.71 -19.58
C GLY A 503 2.44 6.41 -19.12
N ILE A 504 3.07 5.99 -18.02
CA ILE A 504 4.26 6.65 -17.44
C ILE A 504 5.51 6.32 -18.24
N LEU A 505 5.81 5.03 -18.39
CA LEU A 505 6.99 4.54 -19.11
C LEU A 505 6.76 4.49 -20.62
N TRP A 506 5.57 4.06 -21.04
CA TRP A 506 5.19 3.94 -22.44
C TRP A 506 3.81 4.52 -22.68
N THR A 507 3.54 5.01 -23.89
CA THR A 507 2.24 5.58 -24.24
C THR A 507 1.13 4.53 -24.22
N ILE A 508 -0.03 4.89 -23.68
CA ILE A 508 -1.23 4.04 -23.64
C ILE A 508 -1.71 3.70 -25.06
N LEU A 509 -1.40 4.55 -26.04
CA LEU A 509 -1.71 4.32 -27.46
C LEU A 509 -0.94 3.14 -28.07
N GLY A 510 0.17 2.73 -27.46
CA GLY A 510 0.96 1.58 -27.93
C GLY A 510 0.46 0.23 -27.42
N MET A 511 -0.59 0.21 -26.58
CA MET A 511 -1.13 -1.01 -25.98
C MET A 511 -2.22 -1.63 -26.88
N PRO A 512 -2.36 -2.97 -26.90
CA PRO A 512 -3.51 -3.63 -27.51
C PRO A 512 -4.83 -3.16 -26.89
N ASP A 513 -5.92 -3.16 -27.68
CA ASP A 513 -7.21 -2.62 -27.26
C ASP A 513 -7.77 -3.23 -25.96
N PHE A 514 -7.60 -4.54 -25.76
CA PHE A 514 -8.03 -5.20 -24.52
C PHE A 514 -7.29 -4.65 -23.29
N LEU A 515 -5.98 -4.42 -23.43
CA LEU A 515 -5.12 -3.98 -22.34
C LEU A 515 -5.37 -2.50 -22.04
N LYS A 516 -5.70 -1.71 -23.07
CA LYS A 516 -6.12 -0.32 -22.93
C LYS A 516 -7.34 -0.18 -22.04
N ASN A 517 -8.36 -1.02 -22.22
CA ASN A 517 -9.56 -1.01 -21.36
C ASN A 517 -9.22 -1.38 -19.90
N ILE A 518 -8.33 -2.35 -19.69
CA ILE A 518 -7.89 -2.73 -18.34
C ILE A 518 -7.06 -1.59 -17.71
N SER A 519 -6.23 -0.91 -18.49
CA SER A 519 -5.37 0.18 -18.02
C SER A 519 -6.15 1.32 -17.36
N VAL A 520 -7.34 1.64 -17.86
CA VAL A 520 -8.21 2.69 -17.29
C VAL A 520 -8.67 2.34 -15.87
N GLY A 521 -8.76 1.06 -15.52
CA GLY A 521 -9.08 0.61 -14.15
C GLY A 521 -7.93 0.79 -13.16
N PHE A 522 -6.70 1.03 -13.63
CA PHE A 522 -5.57 1.27 -12.73
C PHE A 522 -5.62 2.68 -12.13
N PRO A 523 -5.39 2.85 -10.81
CA PRO A 523 -5.66 4.11 -10.12
C PRO A 523 -4.88 5.34 -10.59
N HIS A 524 -3.71 5.14 -11.18
CA HIS A 524 -2.83 6.21 -11.63
C HIS A 524 -2.95 6.52 -13.13
N THR A 525 -3.63 5.70 -13.94
CA THR A 525 -3.67 5.90 -15.41
C THR A 525 -4.30 7.23 -15.80
N LEU A 526 -5.52 7.50 -15.33
CA LEU A 526 -6.21 8.76 -15.63
C LEU A 526 -5.60 9.96 -14.88
N ALA A 527 -5.02 9.72 -13.71
CA ALA A 527 -4.30 10.74 -12.95
C ALA A 527 -3.02 11.20 -13.66
N VAL A 528 -2.28 10.28 -14.28
CA VAL A 528 -1.09 10.55 -15.10
C VAL A 528 -1.44 11.41 -16.31
N GLU A 529 -2.53 11.09 -17.01
CA GLU A 529 -2.99 11.91 -18.13
C GLU A 529 -3.37 13.32 -17.67
N SER A 530 -4.16 13.43 -16.61
CA SER A 530 -4.59 14.72 -16.04
C SER A 530 -3.39 15.58 -15.61
N MET A 531 -2.39 14.95 -14.97
CA MET A 531 -1.15 15.59 -14.57
C MET A 531 -0.41 16.21 -15.76
N ARG A 532 -0.29 15.49 -16.88
CA ARG A 532 0.33 16.02 -18.12
C ARG A 532 -0.41 17.21 -18.69
N TRP A 533 -1.74 17.18 -18.69
CA TRP A 533 -2.55 18.29 -19.18
C TRP A 533 -2.39 19.55 -18.32
N ILE A 534 -2.18 19.39 -17.01
CA ILE A 534 -1.91 20.51 -16.10
C ILE A 534 -0.47 21.02 -16.29
N THR A 535 0.54 20.15 -16.17
CA THR A 535 1.95 20.57 -16.11
C THR A 535 2.53 21.03 -17.45
N LEU A 536 2.21 20.31 -18.54
CA LEU A 536 2.79 20.59 -19.86
C LEU A 536 1.95 21.54 -20.71
N ARG A 537 0.63 21.56 -20.48
CA ARG A 537 -0.33 22.30 -21.32
C ARG A 537 -1.06 23.41 -20.59
N GLY A 538 -0.85 23.56 -19.28
CA GLY A 538 -1.40 24.66 -18.48
C GLY A 538 -2.93 24.67 -18.42
N ARG A 539 -3.59 23.50 -18.48
CA ARG A 539 -5.06 23.43 -18.48
C ARG A 539 -5.64 23.40 -17.07
N ASP A 540 -6.82 24.02 -16.93
CA ASP A 540 -7.60 24.06 -15.70
C ASP A 540 -8.45 22.81 -15.48
N MET A 541 -9.02 22.71 -14.27
CA MET A 541 -9.84 21.58 -13.80
C MET A 541 -11.04 21.27 -14.71
N LEU A 542 -11.66 22.28 -15.33
CA LEU A 542 -12.86 22.09 -16.16
C LEU A 542 -12.59 21.39 -17.49
N TRP A 543 -11.32 21.20 -17.86
CA TRP A 543 -10.98 20.56 -19.11
C TRP A 543 -11.32 19.07 -19.10
N ILE A 544 -11.85 18.56 -20.22
CA ILE A 544 -12.38 17.20 -20.33
C ILE A 544 -11.37 16.11 -19.96
N ASN A 545 -10.08 16.37 -20.17
CA ASN A 545 -9.00 15.41 -19.88
C ASN A 545 -8.30 15.67 -18.54
N VAL A 546 -8.79 16.61 -17.72
CA VAL A 546 -8.21 16.95 -16.40
C VAL A 546 -9.07 16.42 -15.26
N TRP A 547 -10.37 16.72 -15.23
CA TRP A 547 -11.23 16.26 -14.13
C TRP A 547 -11.35 14.72 -13.99
N PRO A 548 -11.27 13.88 -15.05
CA PRO A 548 -11.45 12.44 -14.89
C PRO A 548 -10.40 11.80 -13.99
N GLY A 549 -9.16 12.30 -13.99
CA GLY A 549 -8.12 11.80 -13.09
C GLY A 549 -8.49 11.98 -11.63
N PHE A 550 -8.96 13.18 -11.25
CA PHE A 550 -9.39 13.45 -9.87
C PHE A 550 -10.58 12.60 -9.47
N ALA A 551 -11.60 12.51 -10.33
CA ALA A 551 -12.79 11.72 -10.05
C ALA A 551 -12.46 10.23 -9.91
N ALA A 552 -11.67 9.67 -10.81
CA ALA A 552 -11.25 8.27 -10.77
C ALA A 552 -10.45 7.96 -9.50
N THR A 553 -9.49 8.82 -9.12
CA THR A 553 -8.71 8.63 -7.90
C THR A 553 -9.59 8.65 -6.65
N ILE A 554 -10.57 9.56 -6.56
CA ILE A 554 -11.52 9.61 -5.43
C ILE A 554 -12.38 8.35 -5.37
N VAL A 555 -12.99 7.96 -6.49
CA VAL A 555 -13.85 6.78 -6.58
C VAL A 555 -13.09 5.51 -6.19
N LEU A 556 -11.88 5.32 -6.71
CA LEU A 556 -11.05 4.16 -6.38
C LEU A 556 -10.58 4.18 -4.92
N THR A 557 -10.25 5.34 -4.37
CA THR A 557 -9.90 5.47 -2.95
C THR A 557 -11.07 5.03 -2.06
N LEU A 558 -12.28 5.48 -2.35
CA LEU A 558 -13.48 5.06 -1.61
C LEU A 558 -13.76 3.57 -1.78
N ALA A 559 -13.62 3.04 -3.01
CA ALA A 559 -13.78 1.62 -3.27
C ALA A 559 -12.79 0.77 -2.45
N PHE A 560 -11.51 1.14 -2.41
CA PHE A 560 -10.51 0.42 -1.61
C PHE A 560 -10.80 0.48 -0.11
N ILE A 561 -11.26 1.62 0.41
CA ILE A 561 -11.67 1.74 1.82
C ILE A 561 -12.86 0.82 2.11
N ILE A 562 -13.91 0.84 1.27
CA ILE A 562 -15.11 0.01 1.47
C ILE A 562 -14.75 -1.47 1.44
N VAL A 563 -13.98 -1.91 0.44
CA VAL A 563 -13.55 -3.31 0.34
C VAL A 563 -12.69 -3.69 1.55
N SER A 564 -11.79 -2.81 2.00
CA SER A 564 -10.96 -3.06 3.19
C SER A 564 -11.82 -3.27 4.45
N VAL A 565 -12.87 -2.46 4.63
CA VAL A 565 -13.81 -2.59 5.75
C VAL A 565 -14.55 -3.93 5.68
N ILE A 566 -15.08 -4.28 4.50
CA ILE A 566 -15.81 -5.55 4.30
C ILE A 566 -14.90 -6.74 4.60
N VAL A 567 -13.69 -6.77 4.04
CA VAL A 567 -12.71 -7.86 4.27
C VAL A 567 -12.34 -7.96 5.74
N LEU A 568 -12.16 -6.83 6.42
CA LEU A 568 -11.81 -6.82 7.84
C LEU A 568 -12.97 -7.31 8.72
N GLN A 569 -14.23 -6.98 8.37
CA GLN A 569 -15.43 -7.49 9.05
C GLN A 569 -15.63 -8.99 8.85
N LEU A 570 -15.41 -9.50 7.63
CA LEU A 570 -15.53 -10.94 7.33
C LEU A 570 -14.46 -11.79 8.03
N ARG A 571 -13.33 -11.19 8.42
CA ARG A 571 -12.24 -11.86 9.13
C ARG A 571 -12.34 -11.74 10.66
N GLN A 572 -13.30 -10.98 11.20
CA GLN A 572 -13.51 -10.93 12.64
C GLN A 572 -14.07 -12.27 13.12
N PRO A 573 -13.49 -12.87 14.17
CA PRO A 573 -13.90 -14.17 14.69
C PRO A 573 -15.28 -14.17 15.33
#